data_AF-A0A6I9PHY3-F1
#
_entry.id   AF-A0A6I9PHY3-F1
#
_cell.length_a   1.000
_cell.length_b   1.000
_cell.length_c   1.000
_cell.angle_alpha   90.00
_cell.angle_beta   90.00
_cell.angle_gamma   90.00
#
_symmetry.space_group_name_H-M   'P 1'
#
loop_
_entity.id
_entity.type
_entity.pdbx_description
1 polymer ?
#
loop_
_entity_poly.entity_id
_entity_poly.type
_entity_poly.pdbx_seq_one_letter_code
_entity_poly.pdbx_strand_id
1 'polypeptide(L)'
;VRVVIIDENDCIPEFLQSIYSKDGIPETVTTATSLLQVSASDCDSEENAELTYYTLSPDFTISPHGTIFPAGPLDYERPNHLYEFVVMAIDKGEVPRTGTTTVRIRMANVNDEAPEFSQH
;
A
#
# COMPACT_ATOMS: atom_id res chain seq x y z
N VAL A 1 42.51 14.61 14.44
CA VAL A 1 41.15 14.92 14.92
C VAL A 1 40.17 14.43 13.87
N ARG A 2 39.21 13.59 14.23
CA ARG A 2 38.14 13.12 13.33
C ARG A 2 36.84 13.75 13.81
N VAL A 3 36.22 14.58 12.97
CA VAL A 3 34.90 15.15 13.24
C VAL A 3 33.89 14.29 12.50
N VAL A 4 32.93 13.72 13.22
CA VAL A 4 31.79 13.01 12.64
C VAL A 4 30.60 13.93 12.85
N ILE A 5 29.99 14.38 11.75
CA ILE A 5 28.72 15.11 11.80
C ILE A 5 27.65 14.03 11.77
N ILE A 6 26.82 13.99 12.82
CA ILE A 6 25.64 13.14 12.87
C ILE A 6 24.44 13.93 12.33
N ASP A 7 23.57 13.23 11.64
CA ASP A 7 22.34 13.76 11.06
C ASP A 7 21.25 13.91 12.14
N GLU A 8 20.38 14.90 11.99
CA GLU A 8 19.22 15.14 12.86
C GLU A 8 17.95 14.82 12.07
N ASN A 9 16.97 14.13 12.66
CA ASN A 9 15.72 13.76 11.99
C ASN A 9 14.81 14.99 11.77
N ASP A 10 15.05 15.76 10.70
CA ASP A 10 14.39 17.03 10.42
C ASP A 10 13.48 17.04 9.19
N CYS A 11 13.49 15.98 8.39
CA CYS A 11 12.55 15.70 7.30
C CYS A 11 11.34 14.90 7.78
N ILE A 12 10.32 14.74 6.94
CA ILE A 12 9.16 13.87 7.22
C ILE A 12 9.04 12.94 6.01
N PRO A 13 8.69 11.66 6.19
CA PRO A 13 8.51 10.76 5.06
C PRO A 13 7.44 11.29 4.08
N GLU A 14 7.80 11.48 2.81
CA GLU A 14 6.90 11.97 1.77
C GLU A 14 6.63 10.89 0.71
N PHE A 15 5.35 10.56 0.49
CA PHE A 15 4.94 9.65 -0.57
C PHE A 15 5.00 10.33 -1.94
N LEU A 16 5.41 9.57 -2.98
CA LEU A 16 5.49 10.09 -4.36
C LEU A 16 4.12 10.50 -4.93
N GLN A 17 3.03 9.93 -4.39
CA GLN A 17 1.66 10.27 -4.76
C GLN A 17 0.79 10.40 -3.51
N SER A 18 -0.10 11.38 -3.51
CA SER A 18 -1.11 11.54 -2.45
C SER A 18 -2.17 10.43 -2.50
N ILE A 19 -2.38 9.83 -3.68
CA ILE A 19 -3.31 8.71 -3.89
C ILE A 19 -2.67 7.71 -4.86
N TYR A 20 -2.59 6.45 -4.46
CA TYR A 20 -2.24 5.32 -5.32
C TYR A 20 -3.51 4.55 -5.68
N SER A 21 -3.75 4.32 -6.98
CA SER A 21 -4.94 3.60 -7.42
C SER A 21 -4.62 2.43 -8.34
N LYS A 22 -5.31 1.32 -8.15
CA LYS A 22 -5.30 0.17 -9.05
C LYS A 22 -6.71 -0.30 -9.32
N ASP A 23 -7.05 -0.41 -10.60
CA ASP A 23 -8.36 -0.85 -11.05
C ASP A 23 -8.29 -2.26 -11.65
N GLY A 24 -9.45 -2.92 -11.71
CA GLY A 24 -9.59 -4.19 -12.40
C GLY A 24 -9.12 -5.39 -11.59
N ILE A 25 -9.18 -5.32 -10.25
CA ILE A 25 -8.76 -6.44 -9.39
C ILE A 25 -9.93 -7.43 -9.25
N PRO A 26 -9.81 -8.66 -9.77
CA PRO A 26 -10.85 -9.66 -9.61
C PRO A 26 -10.92 -10.15 -8.15
N GLU A 27 -12.07 -10.62 -7.70
CA GLU A 27 -12.22 -11.24 -6.36
C GLU A 27 -11.41 -12.54 -6.18
N THR A 28 -11.04 -13.18 -7.30
CA THR A 28 -10.26 -14.43 -7.34
C THR A 28 -8.76 -14.25 -7.03
N VAL A 29 -8.31 -13.03 -6.74
CA VAL A 29 -6.91 -12.79 -6.36
C VAL A 29 -6.55 -13.48 -5.05
N THR A 30 -5.36 -14.05 -5.00
CA THR A 30 -4.85 -14.71 -3.80
C THR A 30 -3.98 -13.75 -2.98
N THR A 31 -3.71 -14.10 -1.72
CA THR A 31 -2.83 -13.34 -0.82
C THR A 31 -1.38 -13.22 -1.29
N ALA A 32 -0.96 -14.02 -2.28
CA ALA A 32 0.35 -13.90 -2.92
C ALA A 32 0.38 -12.84 -4.06
N THR A 33 -0.77 -12.28 -4.42
CA THR A 33 -0.89 -11.34 -5.55
C THR A 33 -0.41 -9.96 -5.13
N SER A 34 0.64 -9.46 -5.79
CA SER A 34 1.07 -8.06 -5.65
C SER A 34 0.09 -7.14 -6.39
N LEU A 35 -0.58 -6.25 -5.65
CA LEU A 35 -1.60 -5.36 -6.22
C LEU A 35 -0.98 -4.07 -6.75
N LEU A 36 -0.22 -3.39 -5.90
CA LEU A 36 0.53 -2.18 -6.22
C LEU A 36 1.65 -1.97 -5.21
N GLN A 37 2.59 -1.09 -5.57
CA GLN A 37 3.67 -0.67 -4.68
C GLN A 37 3.56 0.83 -4.42
N VAL A 38 3.58 1.21 -3.15
CA VAL A 38 3.74 2.59 -2.72
C VAL A 38 5.22 2.88 -2.47
N SER A 39 5.59 4.15 -2.56
CA SER A 39 6.96 4.59 -2.27
C SER A 39 6.92 5.95 -1.62
N ALA A 40 7.63 6.05 -0.49
CA ALA A 40 7.95 7.28 0.18
C ALA A 40 9.46 7.50 0.20
N SER A 41 9.86 8.75 0.33
CA SER A 41 11.24 9.19 0.50
C SER A 41 11.33 10.13 1.68
N ASP A 42 12.42 10.03 2.41
CA ASP A 42 12.79 10.98 3.46
C ASP A 42 14.14 11.62 3.07
N CYS A 43 14.32 12.91 3.36
CA CYS A 43 15.52 13.66 2.97
C CYS A 43 16.66 13.63 4.00
N ASP A 44 16.46 12.96 5.13
CA ASP A 44 17.49 12.73 6.15
C ASP A 44 18.52 11.67 5.70
N SER A 45 19.44 11.28 6.58
CA SER A 45 20.50 10.30 6.28
C SER A 45 20.49 9.10 7.23
N GLU A 46 21.14 8.00 6.81
CA GLU A 46 21.28 6.77 7.60
C GLU A 46 19.92 6.22 8.09
N GLU A 47 19.77 5.94 9.39
CA GLU A 47 18.53 5.41 9.97
C GLU A 47 17.37 6.41 9.88
N ASN A 48 17.65 7.73 9.91
CA ASN A 48 16.62 8.77 9.79
C ASN A 48 15.93 8.74 8.41
N ALA A 49 16.59 8.21 7.37
CA ALA A 49 15.97 8.00 6.05
C ALA A 49 15.40 6.59 5.83
N GLU A 50 15.59 5.65 6.77
CA GLU A 50 15.09 4.29 6.61
C GLU A 50 13.61 4.21 6.96
N LEU A 51 12.77 3.85 5.98
CA LEU A 51 11.32 3.85 6.13
C LEU A 51 10.76 2.45 6.38
N THR A 52 9.84 2.36 7.34
CA THR A 52 8.98 1.19 7.54
C THR A 52 7.54 1.53 7.19
N TYR A 53 6.90 0.66 6.41
CA TYR A 53 5.52 0.86 5.94
C TYR A 53 4.50 0.08 6.77
N TYR A 54 3.35 0.69 7.01
CA TYR A 54 2.25 0.11 7.78
C TYR A 54 0.89 0.40 7.14
N THR A 55 -0.06 -0.50 7.36
CA THR A 55 -1.48 -0.31 7.04
C THR A 55 -2.32 -0.76 8.23
N LEU A 56 -3.43 -0.06 8.48
CA LEU A 56 -4.43 -0.46 9.47
C LEU A 56 -5.61 -1.23 8.84
N SER A 57 -5.57 -1.44 7.52
CA SER A 57 -6.62 -2.18 6.83
C SER A 57 -6.60 -3.65 7.24
N PRO A 58 -7.75 -4.25 7.61
CA PRO A 58 -7.81 -5.69 7.89
C PRO A 58 -7.70 -6.53 6.60
N ASP A 59 -8.06 -5.96 5.46
CA ASP A 59 -8.12 -6.66 4.17
C ASP A 59 -6.79 -6.69 3.41
N PHE A 60 -5.79 -5.93 3.85
CA PHE A 60 -4.51 -5.79 3.15
C PHE A 60 -3.32 -5.87 4.10
N THR A 61 -2.22 -6.38 3.58
CA THR A 61 -0.90 -6.33 4.21
C THR A 61 0.07 -5.57 3.32
N ILE A 62 1.14 -5.04 3.91
CA ILE A 62 2.18 -4.31 3.20
C ILE A 62 3.55 -4.86 3.54
N SER A 63 4.39 -5.06 2.52
CA SER A 63 5.77 -5.48 2.71
C SER A 63 6.66 -4.33 3.18
N PRO A 64 7.85 -4.61 3.74
CA PRO A 64 8.84 -3.58 4.05
C PRO A 64 9.26 -2.71 2.85
N HIS A 65 9.04 -3.18 1.62
CA HIS A 65 9.34 -2.44 0.38
C HIS A 65 8.13 -1.67 -0.17
N GLY A 66 7.04 -1.56 0.59
CA GLY A 66 5.84 -0.82 0.20
C GLY A 66 4.91 -1.58 -0.75
N THR A 67 5.11 -2.88 -0.97
CA THR A 67 4.24 -3.69 -1.83
C THR A 67 3.00 -4.15 -1.07
N ILE A 68 1.82 -3.91 -1.63
CA ILE A 68 0.54 -4.23 -1.02
C ILE A 68 0.00 -5.55 -1.56
N PHE A 69 -0.47 -6.39 -0.64
CA PHE A 69 -1.06 -7.71 -0.91
C PHE A 69 -2.42 -7.84 -0.22
N PRO A 70 -3.34 -8.67 -0.74
CA PRO A 70 -4.53 -9.07 0.01
C PRO A 70 -4.13 -9.83 1.29
N ALA A 71 -4.77 -9.52 2.41
CA ALA A 71 -4.64 -10.30 3.64
C ALA A 71 -5.56 -11.54 3.66
N GLY A 72 -6.61 -11.52 2.83
CA GLY A 72 -7.57 -12.59 2.65
C GLY A 72 -8.35 -12.43 1.33
N PRO A 73 -9.45 -13.18 1.15
CA PRO A 73 -10.35 -13.01 0.02
C PRO A 73 -10.89 -11.57 -0.04
N LEU A 74 -10.93 -11.00 -1.25
CA LEU A 74 -11.52 -9.69 -1.49
C LEU A 74 -12.96 -9.87 -1.99
N ASP A 75 -13.82 -8.93 -1.62
CA ASP A 75 -15.25 -8.96 -1.88
C ASP A 75 -15.57 -7.92 -2.98
N TYR A 76 -16.24 -8.35 -4.06
CA TYR A 76 -16.65 -7.45 -5.14
C TYR A 76 -17.90 -6.63 -4.76
N GLU A 77 -18.83 -7.22 -4.00
CA GLU A 77 -20.18 -6.70 -3.69
C GLU A 77 -20.19 -5.54 -2.70
N ARG A 78 -19.04 -5.20 -2.13
CA ARG A 78 -18.88 -4.07 -1.22
C ARG A 78 -19.17 -2.71 -1.86
N PRO A 79 -19.45 -1.67 -1.05
CA PRO A 79 -19.86 -0.36 -1.56
C PRO A 79 -18.89 0.21 -2.60
N ASN A 80 -19.44 0.61 -3.75
CA ASN A 80 -18.70 1.19 -4.89
C ASN A 80 -17.61 0.29 -5.49
N HIS A 81 -17.56 -1.00 -5.15
CA HIS A 81 -16.52 -1.93 -5.59
C HIS A 81 -15.10 -1.39 -5.31
N LEU A 82 -14.89 -0.64 -4.22
CA LEU A 82 -13.68 0.18 -4.01
C LEU A 82 -13.11 0.05 -2.60
N TYR A 83 -11.88 -0.46 -2.46
CA TYR A 83 -11.15 -0.47 -1.19
C TYR A 83 -10.41 0.84 -1.08
N GLU A 84 -10.68 1.60 -0.01
CA GLU A 84 -9.99 2.84 0.28
C GLU A 84 -9.44 2.75 1.70
N PHE A 85 -8.12 2.85 1.83
CA PHE A 85 -7.44 2.78 3.12
C PHE A 85 -6.16 3.63 3.12
N VAL A 86 -5.67 3.93 4.32
CA VAL A 86 -4.45 4.73 4.51
C VAL A 86 -3.25 3.81 4.70
N VAL A 87 -2.15 4.16 4.05
CA VAL A 87 -0.82 3.60 4.31
C VAL A 87 0.04 4.67 4.96
N MET A 88 0.83 4.25 5.94
CA MET A 88 1.75 5.10 6.70
C MET A 88 3.19 4.65 6.45
N ALA A 89 4.10 5.61 6.32
CA ALA A 89 5.54 5.40 6.38
C ALA A 89 6.08 6.08 7.65
N ILE A 90 6.94 5.38 8.38
CA ILE A 90 7.60 5.89 9.60
C ILE A 90 9.10 5.77 9.38
N ASP A 91 9.84 6.85 9.64
CA ASP A 91 11.31 6.82 9.71
C ASP A 91 11.81 6.10 10.98
N LYS A 92 13.12 5.94 11.12
CA LYS A 92 13.74 5.36 12.32
C LYS A 92 14.52 6.39 13.16
N GLY A 93 14.16 7.67 13.08
CA GLY A 93 14.78 8.68 13.93
C GLY A 93 14.47 8.46 15.42
N GLU A 94 15.29 9.02 16.32
CA GLU A 94 15.07 8.94 17.78
C GLU A 94 13.69 9.44 18.20
N VAL A 95 13.22 10.50 17.51
CA VAL A 95 11.82 10.93 17.53
C VAL A 95 11.25 10.62 16.14
N PRO A 96 10.51 9.50 15.98
CA PRO A 96 10.05 9.09 14.67
C PRO A 96 9.05 10.06 14.07
N ARG A 97 9.13 10.30 12.77
CA ARG A 97 8.13 11.08 12.03
C ARG A 97 7.40 10.19 11.03
N THR A 98 6.22 10.65 10.63
CA THR A 98 5.27 9.83 9.88
C THR A 98 4.71 10.56 8.67
N GLY A 99 4.74 9.90 7.52
CA GLY A 99 4.00 10.26 6.32
C GLY A 99 2.81 9.35 6.09
N THR A 100 1.77 9.84 5.42
CA THR A 100 0.60 9.03 5.05
C THR A 100 0.17 9.25 3.61
N THR A 101 -0.35 8.21 2.96
CA THR A 101 -0.99 8.29 1.64
C THR A 101 -2.28 7.46 1.60
N THR A 102 -3.15 7.77 0.64
CA THR A 102 -4.38 6.99 0.41
C THR A 102 -4.17 5.95 -0.69
N VAL A 103 -4.67 4.74 -0.48
CA VAL A 103 -4.66 3.67 -1.47
C VAL A 103 -6.09 3.32 -1.88
N ARG A 104 -6.31 3.17 -3.19
CA ARG A 104 -7.59 2.82 -3.81
C ARG A 104 -7.48 1.56 -4.66
N ILE A 105 -8.20 0.50 -4.32
CA ILE A 105 -8.29 -0.73 -5.13
C ILE A 105 -9.72 -0.88 -5.65
N ARG A 106 -9.93 -0.73 -6.97
CA ARG A 106 -11.24 -1.01 -7.58
C ARG A 106 -11.31 -2.45 -8.03
N MET A 107 -12.35 -3.12 -7.56
CA MET A 107 -12.67 -4.49 -7.90
C MET A 107 -13.30 -4.57 -9.30
N ALA A 108 -12.98 -5.63 -10.03
CA ALA A 108 -13.68 -6.02 -11.25
C ALA A 108 -14.56 -7.23 -10.96
N ASN A 109 -15.75 -7.21 -11.55
CA ASN A 109 -16.61 -8.38 -11.61
C ASN A 109 -15.89 -9.46 -12.44
N VAL A 110 -15.86 -10.69 -11.94
CA VAL A 110 -15.44 -11.85 -12.71
C VAL A 110 -16.67 -12.47 -13.34
N ASN A 111 -16.72 -12.52 -14.67
CA ASN A 111 -17.80 -13.23 -15.36
C ASN A 111 -17.57 -14.75 -15.25
N ASP A 112 -17.92 -15.33 -14.11
CA ASP A 112 -17.81 -16.77 -13.82
C ASP A 112 -19.02 -17.58 -14.32
N GLU A 113 -20.00 -16.94 -14.95
CA GLU A 113 -21.17 -17.62 -15.53
C GLU A 113 -20.83 -18.18 -16.92
N ALA A 114 -20.89 -19.52 -17.05
CA ALA A 114 -20.89 -20.16 -18.35
C ALA A 114 -22.17 -19.72 -19.12
N PRO A 115 -22.08 -19.30 -20.38
CA PRO A 115 -23.29 -19.02 -21.14
C PRO A 115 -24.11 -20.31 -21.29
N GLU A 116 -25.28 -20.36 -20.67
CA GLU A 116 -26.28 -21.39 -20.97
C GLU A 116 -26.82 -21.14 -22.39
N PHE A 117 -26.25 -21.83 -23.37
CA PHE A 117 -26.90 -21.97 -24.67
C PHE A 117 -28.01 -23.01 -24.54
N SER A 118 -29.25 -22.56 -24.33
CA SER A 118 -30.41 -23.40 -24.62
C SER A 118 -30.44 -23.65 -26.13
N GLN A 119 -30.00 -24.83 -26.56
CA GLN A 119 -30.22 -25.29 -27.93
C GLN A 119 -31.72 -25.49 -28.15
N HIS A 120 -32.28 -24.73 -29.08
CA HIS A 120 -33.54 -25.06 -29.76
C HIS A 120 -33.23 -25.61 -31.14
#